data_AF-A0A2V7LWH8-F1
#
_entry.id   AF-A0A2V7LWH8-F1
#
_cell.length_a   1.000
_cell.length_b   1.000
_cell.length_c   1.000
_cell.angle_alpha   90.00
_cell.angle_beta   90.00
_cell.angle_gamma   90.00
#
_symmetry.space_group_name_H-M   'P 1'
#
loop_
_entity.id
_entity.type
_entity.pdbx_description
1 polymer ?
#
loop_
_entity_poly.entity_id
_entity_poly.type
_entity_poly.pdbx_seq_one_letter_code
_entity_poly.pdbx_strand_id
1 'polypeptide(L)'
;MTETSHTEEHQHPTADVYLRVGAVLVILTVLEVGVFYVPAFHTVLVPVLLVLSATKFALVVMFYMHLKADSKFFTFLFGVPLLLAVGVMVALLFLFFGALTLRGAAG
;
A
#
# COMPACT_ATOMS: atom_id res chain seq x y z
N MET A 1 4.43 -52.71 16.51
CA MET A 1 4.65 -51.44 17.23
C MET A 1 5.64 -50.61 16.42
N THR A 2 5.13 -49.88 15.43
CA THR A 2 5.78 -48.74 14.76
C THR A 2 4.76 -48.21 13.74
N GLU A 3 3.81 -47.41 14.21
CA GLU A 3 3.11 -46.46 13.33
C GLU A 3 4.14 -45.40 12.97
N THR A 4 4.74 -45.52 11.79
CA THR A 4 5.39 -44.40 11.13
C THR A 4 4.29 -43.42 10.78
N SER A 5 4.11 -42.42 11.63
CA SER A 5 3.30 -41.24 11.34
C SER A 5 3.91 -40.58 10.11
N HIS A 6 3.38 -40.92 8.94
CA HIS A 6 3.55 -40.13 7.73
C HIS A 6 2.84 -38.81 8.02
N THR A 7 3.57 -37.85 8.58
CA THR A 7 3.24 -36.44 8.44
C THR A 7 3.33 -36.17 6.95
N GLU A 8 2.21 -36.37 6.26
CA GLU A 8 1.96 -35.74 4.97
C GLU A 8 2.00 -34.23 5.23
N GLU A 9 3.21 -33.67 5.16
CA GLU A 9 3.40 -32.25 4.89
C GLU A 9 2.74 -31.99 3.54
N HIS A 10 1.44 -31.71 3.57
CA HIS A 10 0.78 -30.99 2.51
C HIS A 10 1.38 -29.58 2.48
N GLN A 11 2.55 -29.49 1.86
CA GLN A 11 3.12 -28.25 1.38
C GLN A 11 2.05 -27.60 0.51
N HIS A 12 1.38 -26.58 1.04
CA HIS A 12 0.70 -25.57 0.26
C HIS A 12 1.76 -24.51 -0.06
N PRO A 13 2.53 -24.63 -1.17
CA PRO A 13 3.62 -23.72 -1.54
C PRO A 13 3.19 -22.26 -1.71
N THR A 14 1.90 -22.00 -1.73
CA THR A 14 1.33 -20.65 -1.78
C THR A 14 1.36 -19.96 -0.41
N ALA A 15 1.10 -20.66 0.70
CA ALA A 15 0.83 -20.01 2.00
C ALA A 15 2.06 -19.30 2.62
N ASP A 16 3.25 -19.88 2.48
CA ASP A 16 4.51 -19.31 3.01
C ASP A 16 4.81 -17.93 2.38
N VAL A 17 4.56 -17.77 1.07
CA VAL A 17 4.78 -16.50 0.37
C VAL A 17 3.90 -15.38 0.94
N TYR A 18 2.62 -15.66 1.21
CA TYR A 18 1.71 -14.66 1.79
C TYR A 18 2.07 -14.33 3.23
N LEU A 19 2.47 -15.34 4.02
CA LEU A 19 2.95 -15.13 5.39
C LEU A 19 4.21 -14.27 5.43
N ARG A 20 5.14 -14.49 4.51
CA ARG A 20 6.37 -13.68 4.39
C ARG A 20 6.07 -12.23 4.00
N VAL A 21 5.17 -12.00 3.04
CA VAL A 21 4.75 -10.64 2.66
C VAL A 21 3.97 -9.96 3.79
N GLY A 22 3.10 -10.71 4.48
CA GLY A 22 2.40 -10.23 5.68
C GLY A 22 3.37 -9.78 6.77
N ALA A 23 4.43 -10.55 7.02
CA ALA A 23 5.48 -10.16 7.97
C ALA A 23 6.16 -8.83 7.57
N VAL A 24 6.46 -8.63 6.28
CA VAL A 24 7.01 -7.36 5.78
C VAL A 24 6.03 -6.20 6.00
N LEU A 25 4.74 -6.39 5.73
CA LEU A 25 3.70 -5.39 5.97
C LEU A 25 3.60 -5.01 7.46
N VAL A 26 3.70 -5.98 8.36
CA VAL A 26 3.73 -5.75 9.80
C VAL A 26 4.96 -4.91 10.18
N ILE A 27 6.15 -5.26 9.69
CA ILE A 27 7.37 -4.49 9.95
C ILE A 27 7.24 -3.05 9.44
N LEU A 28 6.72 -2.86 8.22
CA LEU A 28 6.43 -1.52 7.67
C LEU A 28 5.43 -0.74 8.52
N THR A 29 4.49 -1.42 9.17
CA THR A 29 3.51 -0.79 10.07
C THR A 29 4.13 -0.38 11.39
N VAL A 30 5.00 -1.20 11.96
CA VAL A 30 5.76 -0.84 13.16
C VAL A 30 6.68 0.35 12.88
N LEU A 31 7.36 0.37 11.73
CA LEU A 31 8.19 1.50 11.31
C LEU A 31 7.36 2.78 11.14
N GLU A 32 6.18 2.69 10.55
CA GLU A 32 5.27 3.83 10.40
C GLU A 32 4.88 4.42 11.76
N VAL A 33 4.46 3.57 12.71
CA VAL A 33 4.12 4.01 14.07
C VAL A 33 5.34 4.61 14.76
N GLY A 34 6.53 4.03 14.58
CA GLY A 34 7.78 4.56 15.11
C GLY A 34 8.12 5.95 14.58
N VAL A 35 7.99 6.17 13.26
CA VAL A 35 8.20 7.49 12.65
C VAL A 35 7.12 8.48 13.09
N PHE A 36 5.87 8.05 13.20
CA PHE A 36 4.76 8.88 13.67
C PHE A 36 4.95 9.37 15.11
N TYR A 37 5.49 8.53 16.00
CA TYR A 37 5.67 8.86 17.42
C TYR A 37 6.90 9.72 17.72
N VAL A 38 7.87 9.80 16.79
CA VAL A 38 9.10 10.56 17.00
C VAL A 38 8.92 12.00 16.52
N PRO A 39 8.88 13.00 17.42
CA PRO A 39 8.60 14.40 17.07
C PRO A 39 9.67 15.05 16.19
N ALA A 40 10.87 14.46 16.09
CA ALA A 40 11.95 14.95 15.21
C ALA A 40 11.58 14.87 13.71
N PHE A 41 10.59 14.06 13.32
CA PHE A 41 10.19 13.89 11.92
C PHE A 41 9.01 14.75 11.51
N HIS A 42 8.49 15.65 12.35
CA HIS A 42 7.24 16.39 12.09
C HIS A 42 7.19 17.10 10.72
N THR A 43 8.31 17.65 10.25
CA THR A 43 8.41 18.33 8.94
C THR A 43 8.33 17.37 7.75
N VAL A 44 8.83 16.14 7.91
CA VAL A 44 8.87 15.11 6.84
C VAL A 44 7.82 14.00 7.07
N LEU A 45 7.01 14.13 8.10
CA LEU A 45 6.05 13.13 8.54
C LEU A 45 5.01 12.84 7.45
N VAL A 46 4.44 13.91 6.87
CA VAL A 46 3.43 13.82 5.81
C VAL A 46 3.95 13.07 4.57
N PRO A 47 5.07 13.46 3.92
CA PRO A 47 5.55 12.74 2.76
C PRO A 47 5.98 11.31 3.07
N VAL A 48 6.57 11.05 4.25
CA VAL A 48 6.99 9.69 4.65
C VAL A 48 5.79 8.77 4.87
N LEU A 49 4.76 9.23 5.58
CA LEU A 49 3.52 8.46 5.75
C LEU A 49 2.83 8.16 4.42
N LEU A 50 2.84 9.12 3.51
CA LEU A 50 2.22 8.97 2.19
C LEU A 50 2.94 7.89 1.37
N VAL A 51 4.28 7.90 1.37
CA VAL A 51 5.09 6.86 0.72
C VAL A 51 4.87 5.51 1.37
N LEU A 52 4.93 5.41 2.71
CA LEU A 52 4.71 4.16 3.45
C LEU A 52 3.31 3.57 3.18
N SER A 53 2.28 4.41 3.17
CA SER A 53 0.90 4.01 2.83
C SER A 53 0.80 3.50 1.39
N ALA A 54 1.39 4.23 0.42
CA ALA A 54 1.40 3.82 -0.98
C ALA A 54 2.14 2.49 -1.19
N THR A 55 3.28 2.29 -0.52
CA THR A 55 4.05 1.03 -0.58
C THR A 55 3.27 -0.14 0.01
N LYS A 56 2.64 0.03 1.18
CA LYS A 56 1.79 -1.01 1.78
C LYS A 56 0.64 -1.39 0.86
N PHE A 57 -0.04 -0.39 0.30
CA PHE A 57 -1.12 -0.60 -0.64
C PHE A 57 -0.64 -1.37 -1.88
N ALA A 58 0.50 -0.99 -2.47
CA ALA A 58 1.07 -1.70 -3.62
C ALA A 58 1.45 -3.15 -3.29
N LEU A 59 2.03 -3.41 -2.12
CA LEU A 59 2.35 -4.76 -1.64
C LEU A 59 1.09 -5.62 -1.47
N VAL A 60 0.05 -5.07 -0.86
CA VAL A 60 -1.24 -5.76 -0.68
C VAL A 60 -1.88 -6.08 -2.04
N VAL A 61 -1.91 -5.13 -2.97
CA VAL A 61 -2.51 -5.34 -4.30
C VAL A 61 -1.71 -6.33 -5.14
N MET A 62 -0.37 -6.26 -5.11
CA MET A 62 0.48 -7.14 -5.90
C MET A 62 0.48 -8.59 -5.40
N PHE A 63 0.55 -8.79 -4.08
CA PHE A 63 0.72 -10.11 -3.47
C PHE A 63 -0.58 -10.66 -2.89
N TYR A 64 -1.30 -9.88 -2.06
CA TYR A 64 -2.53 -10.36 -1.39
C TYR A 64 -3.74 -10.42 -2.32
N MET A 65 -3.85 -9.53 -3.32
CA MET A 65 -4.90 -9.60 -4.35
C MET A 65 -4.54 -10.49 -5.55
N HIS A 66 -3.52 -11.35 -5.43
CA HIS A 66 -3.15 -12.36 -6.43
C HIS A 66 -2.71 -11.84 -7.82
N LEU A 67 -2.61 -10.53 -8.06
CA LEU A 67 -2.21 -9.95 -9.36
C LEU A 67 -0.89 -10.49 -9.93
N LYS A 68 0.08 -10.85 -9.08
CA LYS A 68 1.36 -11.41 -9.55
C LYS A 68 1.21 -12.83 -10.15
N ALA A 69 0.15 -13.55 -9.80
CA ALA A 69 -0.17 -14.89 -10.27
C ALA A 69 -1.35 -14.93 -11.27
N ASP A 70 -2.01 -13.79 -11.49
CA ASP A 70 -3.22 -13.68 -12.30
C ASP A 70 -3.04 -12.79 -13.54
N SER A 71 -3.99 -12.84 -14.47
CA SER A 71 -3.92 -12.11 -15.73
C SER A 71 -3.96 -10.58 -15.54
N LYS A 72 -3.30 -9.82 -16.44
CA LYS A 72 -3.20 -8.34 -16.43
C LYS A 72 -4.56 -7.61 -16.33
N PHE A 73 -5.68 -8.31 -16.52
CA PHE A 73 -7.04 -7.81 -16.33
C PHE A 73 -7.32 -7.36 -14.90
N PHE A 74 -6.91 -8.12 -13.88
CA PHE A 74 -7.12 -7.72 -12.48
C PHE A 74 -6.27 -6.51 -12.09
N THR A 75 -5.07 -6.40 -12.65
CA THR A 75 -4.23 -5.20 -12.53
C THR A 75 -4.89 -3.98 -13.16
N PHE A 76 -5.53 -4.15 -14.32
CA PHE A 76 -6.21 -3.06 -15.00
C PHE A 76 -7.48 -2.61 -14.26
N LEU A 77 -8.29 -3.56 -13.77
CA LEU A 77 -9.53 -3.27 -13.06
C LEU A 77 -9.29 -2.49 -11.76
N PHE A 78 -8.16 -2.72 -11.09
CA PHE A 78 -7.78 -2.00 -9.88
C PHE A 78 -6.96 -0.73 -10.18
N GLY A 79 -6.08 -0.78 -11.18
CA GLY A 79 -5.19 0.32 -11.55
C GLY A 79 -5.90 1.50 -12.22
N VAL A 80 -6.91 1.25 -13.07
CA VAL A 80 -7.68 2.30 -13.75
C VAL A 80 -8.43 3.20 -12.77
N PRO A 81 -9.30 2.68 -11.86
CA PRO A 81 -9.99 3.53 -10.90
C PRO A 81 -9.02 4.19 -9.92
N LEU A 82 -7.89 3.56 -9.57
CA LEU A 82 -6.85 4.18 -8.74
C LEU A 82 -6.21 5.38 -9.44
N LEU A 83 -5.80 5.21 -10.70
CA LEU A 83 -5.20 6.28 -11.49
C LEU A 83 -6.19 7.44 -11.70
N LEU A 84 -7.45 7.10 -11.96
CA LEU A 84 -8.52 8.07 -12.09
C LEU A 84 -8.78 8.82 -10.78
N ALA A 85 -8.80 8.14 -9.63
CA ALA A 85 -8.95 8.75 -8.31
C ALA A 85 -7.79 9.71 -8.00
N VAL A 86 -6.54 9.29 -8.24
CA VAL A 86 -5.35 10.15 -8.06
C VAL A 86 -5.41 11.35 -9.01
N GLY A 87 -5.78 11.14 -10.27
CA GLY A 87 -5.92 12.20 -11.27
C GLY A 87 -6.97 13.23 -10.87
N VAL A 88 -8.15 12.79 -10.43
CA VAL A 88 -9.21 13.68 -9.92
C VAL A 88 -8.74 14.42 -8.67
N MET A 89 -8.09 13.74 -7.73
CA MET A 89 -7.56 14.38 -6.52
C MET A 89 -6.54 15.48 -6.85
N VAL A 90 -5.60 15.23 -7.77
CA VAL A 90 -4.62 16.23 -8.23
C VAL A 90 -5.32 17.38 -8.97
N ALA A 91 -6.29 17.09 -9.83
CA ALA A 91 -7.06 18.11 -10.54
C ALA A 91 -7.83 19.03 -9.58
N LEU A 92 -8.43 18.47 -8.53
CA LEU A 92 -9.12 19.24 -7.49
C LEU A 92 -8.15 20.09 -6.67
N LEU A 93 -6.98 19.55 -6.30
CA LEU A 93 -5.94 20.33 -5.61
C LEU A 93 -5.48 21.50 -6.48
N PHE A 94 -5.26 21.29 -7.78
CA PHE A 94 -4.84 22.34 -8.70
C PHE A 94 -5.93 23.40 -8.91
N LEU A 95 -7.19 22.97 -9.03
CA LEU A 95 -8.34 23.87 -9.16
C LEU A 95 -8.52 24.73 -7.90
N PHE A 96 -8.53 24.12 -6.71
CA PHE A 96 -8.71 24.87 -5.46
C PHE A 96 -7.51 25.76 -5.16
N PHE A 97 -6.28 25.26 -5.31
CA PHE A 97 -5.08 26.06 -5.06
C PHE A 97 -4.97 27.23 -6.06
N GLY A 98 -5.17 26.98 -7.35
CA GLY A 98 -5.19 28.01 -8.38
C GLY A 98 -6.32 29.03 -8.19
N ALA A 99 -7.54 28.57 -7.87
CA ALA A 99 -8.69 29.44 -7.64
C ALA A 99 -8.57 30.25 -6.33
N LEU A 100 -8.02 29.67 -5.25
CA LEU A 100 -7.77 30.37 -3.99
C LEU A 100 -6.68 31.44 -4.16
N THR A 101 -5.62 31.17 -4.91
CA THR A 101 -4.57 32.16 -5.20
C THR A 101 -5.09 33.34 -6.02
N LEU A 102 -5.95 33.12 -7.03
CA LEU A 102 -6.54 34.22 -7.80
C LEU A 102 -7.53 35.07 -6.98
N ARG A 103 -8.28 34.44 -6.06
CA ARG A 103 -9.26 35.16 -5.24
C ARG A 103 -8.64 35.87 -4.04
N GLY A 104 -7.52 35.39 -3.51
CA GLY A 104 -6.77 36.06 -2.44
C GLY A 104 -5.97 37.29 -2.88
N ALA A 105 -5.68 37.43 -4.19
CA ALA A 105 -4.98 38.59 -4.75
C ALA A 105 -5.92 39.74 -5.16
N ALA A 106 -7.24 39.57 -5.02
CA ALA A 106 -8.26 40.53 -5.45
C ALA A 106 -9.02 41.20 -4.28
N GLY A 107 -8.52 41.08 -3.05
CA GLY A 107 -9.02 41.77 -1.85
C GLY A 107 -7.91 42.53 -1.14
#